data_AF-A0A926KP91-F1
#
_entry.id   AF-A0A926KP91-F1
#
_cell.length_a   1.000
_cell.length_b   1.000
_cell.length_c   1.000
_cell.angle_alpha   90.00
_cell.angle_beta   90.00
_cell.angle_gamma   90.00
#
_symmetry.space_group_name_H-M   'P 1'
#
loop_
_entity.id
_entity.type
_entity.pdbx_description
1 polymer ?
#
loop_
_entity_poly.entity_id
_entity_poly.type
_entity_poly.pdbx_seq_one_letter_code
_entity_poly.pdbx_strand_id
1 'polypeptide(L)'
;MTISKKGSRKIVVGQEAYRWVITPSAKGILTLTLQHDEFKGQLIRVKVESDINEYWVEFPNVESLNNKVVTPAEVASIITEAIRLGWKPLEKGNLLGFKLSGNNLVFLS
;
A
#
# COMPACT_ATOMS: atom_id res chain seq x y z
N MET A 1 -13.47 -2.57 -9.10
CA MET A 1 -13.37 -1.80 -7.83
C MET A 1 -12.44 -0.62 -8.06
N THR A 2 -12.69 0.56 -7.51
CA THR A 2 -11.81 1.73 -7.62
C THR A 2 -11.70 2.42 -6.28
N ILE A 3 -10.53 2.94 -5.93
CA ILE A 3 -10.33 3.75 -4.72
C ILE A 3 -11.17 5.03 -4.85
N SER A 4 -11.89 5.38 -3.78
CA SER A 4 -12.59 6.66 -3.68
C SER A 4 -11.59 7.83 -3.70
N LYS A 5 -11.98 8.95 -4.31
CA LYS A 5 -11.15 10.17 -4.28
C LYS A 5 -11.08 10.78 -2.87
N LYS A 6 -12.10 10.57 -2.03
CA LYS A 6 -12.14 11.07 -0.65
C LYS A 6 -11.32 10.15 0.24
N GLY A 7 -10.36 10.71 0.97
CA GLY A 7 -9.49 9.96 1.88
C GLY A 7 -8.31 9.24 1.22
N SER A 8 -8.18 9.31 -0.11
CA SER A 8 -6.97 8.87 -0.82
C SER A 8 -5.99 10.01 -1.03
N ARG A 9 -4.70 9.66 -1.05
CA ARG A 9 -3.59 10.55 -1.35
C ARG A 9 -3.17 10.37 -2.80
N LYS A 10 -2.64 11.44 -3.41
CA LYS A 10 -2.05 11.40 -4.75
C LYS A 10 -0.52 11.34 -4.65
N ILE A 11 0.10 10.72 -5.65
CA ILE A 11 1.55 10.76 -5.87
C ILE A 11 1.84 10.65 -7.37
N VAL A 12 2.91 11.29 -7.83
CA VAL A 12 3.42 11.14 -9.19
C VAL A 12 4.70 10.31 -9.11
N VAL A 13 4.78 9.26 -9.93
CA VAL A 13 5.98 8.39 -10.04
C VAL A 13 6.34 8.31 -11.51
N GLY A 14 7.54 8.79 -11.86
CA GLY A 14 7.88 9.02 -13.26
C GLY A 14 6.99 10.10 -13.87
N GLN A 15 6.22 9.75 -14.90
CA GLN A 15 5.27 10.65 -15.57
C GLN A 15 3.81 10.30 -15.27
N GLU A 16 3.57 9.30 -14.44
CA GLU A 16 2.23 8.75 -14.18
C GLU A 16 1.73 9.15 -12.79
N ALA A 17 0.42 9.43 -12.70
CA ALA A 17 -0.24 9.83 -11.47
C ALA A 17 -0.97 8.63 -10.84
N TYR A 18 -0.76 8.44 -9.55
CA TYR A 18 -1.35 7.34 -8.78
C TYR A 18 -2.12 7.86 -7.58
N ARG A 19 -3.06 7.04 -7.13
CA ARG A 19 -3.76 7.20 -5.85
C ARG A 19 -3.48 6.04 -4.93
N TRP A 20 -3.39 6.38 -3.65
CA TRP A 20 -3.18 5.40 -2.61
C TRP A 20 -3.99 5.69 -1.36
N VAL A 21 -4.31 4.63 -0.64
CA VAL A 21 -4.96 4.68 0.67
C VAL A 21 -4.40 3.58 1.55
N ILE A 22 -4.24 3.88 2.84
CA ILE A 22 -3.91 2.89 3.86
C ILE A 22 -5.18 2.59 4.65
N THR A 23 -5.47 1.31 4.84
CA THR A 23 -6.54 0.84 5.73
C THR A 23 -5.99 -0.23 6.66
N PRO A 24 -6.36 -0.24 7.96
CA PRO A 24 -6.08 -1.39 8.81
C PRO A 24 -6.81 -2.62 8.26
N SER A 25 -6.14 -3.78 8.22
CA SER A 25 -6.73 -5.03 7.69
C SER A 25 -6.74 -6.19 8.67
N ALA A 26 -5.76 -6.26 9.56
CA ALA A 26 -5.70 -7.22 10.66
C ALA A 26 -4.83 -6.64 11.78
N LYS A 27 -4.82 -7.30 12.94
CA LYS A 27 -3.88 -6.97 14.03
C LYS A 27 -2.44 -7.02 13.47
N GLY A 28 -1.67 -5.96 13.70
CA GLY A 28 -0.30 -5.84 13.18
C GLY A 28 -0.17 -5.56 11.67
N ILE A 29 -1.28 -5.39 10.91
CA ILE A 29 -1.22 -5.32 9.44
C ILE A 29 -2.03 -4.15 8.88
N LEU A 30 -1.33 -3.29 8.15
CA LEU A 30 -1.90 -2.27 7.27
C LEU A 30 -1.99 -2.81 5.84
N THR A 31 -3.06 -2.46 5.13
CA THR A 31 -3.19 -2.68 3.70
C THR A 31 -3.07 -1.35 2.97
N LEU A 32 -2.03 -1.22 2.15
CA LEU A 32 -1.86 -0.16 1.17
C LEU A 32 -2.56 -0.59 -0.12
N THR A 33 -3.57 0.18 -0.56
CA THR A 33 -4.22 -0.04 -1.87
C THR A 33 -3.75 1.04 -2.84
N LEU A 34 -3.36 0.63 -4.05
CA LEU A 34 -2.83 1.49 -5.10
C LEU A 34 -3.61 1.32 -6.40
N GLN A 35 -3.81 2.43 -7.10
CA GLN A 35 -4.39 2.47 -8.45
C GLN A 35 -3.87 3.67 -9.23
N HIS A 36 -4.01 3.65 -10.57
CA HIS A 36 -3.82 4.85 -11.39
C HIS A 36 -4.86 5.93 -11.04
N ASP A 37 -4.47 7.22 -11.05
CA ASP A 37 -5.35 8.34 -10.64
C ASP A 37 -6.50 8.56 -11.62
N GLU A 38 -6.22 8.45 -12.92
CA GLU A 38 -7.16 8.79 -13.99
C GLU A 38 -7.78 7.56 -14.67
N PHE A 39 -7.06 6.44 -14.65
CA PHE A 39 -7.45 5.24 -15.39
C PHE A 39 -7.95 4.16 -14.43
N LYS A 40 -9.11 3.57 -14.75
CA LYS A 40 -9.69 2.47 -13.97
C LYS A 40 -9.09 1.14 -14.42
N GLY A 41 -7.78 1.00 -14.27
CA GLY A 41 -7.05 -0.22 -14.60
C GLY A 41 -6.88 -1.14 -13.39
N GLN A 42 -5.80 -1.91 -13.40
CA GLN A 42 -5.51 -2.92 -12.40
C GLN A 42 -5.13 -2.28 -11.07
N LEU A 43 -5.67 -2.82 -9.98
CA LEU A 43 -5.33 -2.40 -8.63
C LEU A 43 -4.32 -3.37 -8.03
N ILE A 44 -3.54 -2.87 -7.07
CA ILE A 44 -2.75 -3.72 -6.18
C ILE A 44 -3.09 -3.44 -4.73
N ARG A 45 -2.94 -4.47 -3.90
CA ARG A 45 -2.94 -4.38 -2.44
C ARG A 45 -1.62 -4.88 -1.90
N VAL A 46 -1.00 -4.09 -1.04
CA VAL A 46 0.27 -4.41 -0.39
C VAL A 46 0.03 -4.51 1.11
N LYS A 47 0.28 -5.68 1.69
CA LYS A 47 0.29 -5.88 3.14
C LYS A 47 1.58 -5.33 3.72
N VAL A 48 1.46 -4.47 4.72
CA VAL A 48 2.56 -3.82 5.43
C VAL A 48 2.43 -4.16 6.91
N GLU A 49 3.44 -4.80 7.47
CA GLU A 49 3.52 -5.05 8.92
C GLU A 49 3.68 -3.72 9.67
N SER A 50 2.90 -3.53 10.72
CA SER A 50 2.87 -2.32 11.52
C SER A 50 2.34 -2.62 12.92
N ASP A 51 3.12 -2.24 13.93
CA ASP A 51 2.77 -2.45 15.33
C ASP A 51 1.67 -1.49 15.81
N ILE A 52 1.31 -0.50 14.98
CA ILE A 52 0.31 0.52 15.31
C ILE A 52 -1.00 -0.14 15.75
N ASN A 53 -1.48 -1.19 15.09
CA ASN A 53 -2.78 -1.79 15.41
C ASN A 53 -2.78 -2.62 16.71
N GLU A 54 -1.63 -3.15 17.14
CA GLU A 54 -1.60 -4.04 18.31
C GLU A 54 -1.68 -3.27 19.63
N TYR A 55 -1.13 -2.05 19.66
CA TYR A 55 -0.78 -1.36 20.88
C TYR A 55 -1.64 -0.13 21.21
N TRP A 56 -2.62 0.23 20.37
CA TRP A 56 -3.61 1.27 20.73
C TRP A 56 -4.49 0.86 21.93
N VAL A 57 -4.67 -0.44 22.18
CA VAL A 57 -5.47 -0.94 23.32
C VAL A 57 -4.64 -1.03 24.61
N GLU A 58 -3.32 -1.14 24.50
CA GLU A 58 -2.40 -1.39 25.65
C GLU A 58 -1.53 -0.18 26.01
N PHE A 59 -1.77 0.98 25.41
CA PHE A 59 -1.10 2.22 25.79
C PHE A 59 -1.44 2.57 27.25
N PRO A 60 -0.44 2.81 28.14
CA PRO A 60 0.96 3.15 27.87
C PRO A 60 2.01 2.02 28.09
N ASN A 61 1.64 0.75 28.24
CA ASN A 61 2.53 -0.32 28.72
C ASN A 61 3.30 -1.06 27.61
N VAL A 62 3.88 -0.35 26.63
CA VAL A 62 4.54 -0.95 25.46
C VAL A 62 5.99 -0.51 25.35
N GLU A 63 6.93 -1.46 25.44
CA GLU A 63 8.39 -1.20 25.48
C GLU A 63 8.94 -0.65 24.15
N SER A 64 8.29 -0.95 23.01
CA SER A 64 8.65 -0.38 21.70
C SER A 64 7.46 -0.37 20.76
N LEU A 65 7.15 0.79 20.15
CA LEU A 65 6.17 0.94 19.08
C LEU A 65 6.87 1.07 17.74
N ASN A 66 6.70 0.11 16.83
CA ASN A 66 7.00 0.34 15.41
C ASN A 66 5.84 1.11 14.78
N ASN A 67 5.88 2.44 14.95
CA ASN A 67 4.96 3.38 14.32
C ASN A 67 5.27 3.49 12.81
N LYS A 68 5.13 2.40 12.05
CA LYS A 68 5.43 2.39 10.62
C LYS A 68 4.44 3.30 9.88
N VAL A 69 4.87 4.53 9.65
CA VAL A 69 4.21 5.51 8.79
C VAL A 69 4.65 5.20 7.37
N VAL A 70 3.73 4.71 6.53
CA VAL A 70 4.01 4.56 5.09
C VAL A 70 4.14 5.96 4.47
N THR A 71 5.36 6.29 4.08
CA THR A 71 5.71 7.59 3.49
C THR A 71 5.46 7.64 1.99
N PRO A 72 5.30 8.84 1.39
CA PRO A 72 5.22 8.96 -0.07
C PRO A 72 6.43 8.34 -0.80
N ALA A 73 7.64 8.43 -0.22
CA ALA A 73 8.85 7.84 -0.80
C ALA A 73 8.77 6.30 -0.84
N GLU A 74 8.31 5.65 0.23
CA GLU A 74 8.07 4.21 0.22
C GLU A 74 6.98 3.83 -0.79
N VAL A 75 5.91 4.62 -0.89
CA VAL A 75 4.85 4.39 -1.90
C VAL A 75 5.42 4.46 -3.31
N ALA A 76 6.30 5.42 -3.61
CA ALA A 76 6.97 5.50 -4.91
C ALA A 76 7.80 4.25 -5.21
N SER A 77 8.62 3.81 -4.25
CA SER A 77 9.41 2.57 -4.37
C SER A 77 8.53 1.33 -4.58
N ILE A 78 7.42 1.22 -3.86
CA ILE A 78 6.44 0.14 -4.00
C ILE A 78 5.82 0.15 -5.40
N ILE A 79 5.44 1.33 -5.93
CA ILE A 79 4.88 1.46 -7.27
C ILE A 79 5.89 0.98 -8.32
N THR A 80 7.13 1.47 -8.24
CA THR A 80 8.20 1.09 -9.17
C THR A 80 8.46 -0.42 -9.15
N GLU A 81 8.54 -1.00 -7.95
CA GLU A 81 8.77 -2.43 -7.79
C GLU A 81 7.59 -3.27 -8.28
N ALA A 82 6.35 -2.86 -7.99
CA ALA A 82 5.16 -3.58 -8.46
C ALA A 82 5.07 -3.58 -9.99
N ILE A 83 5.39 -2.47 -10.65
CA ILE A 83 5.46 -2.39 -12.12
C ILE A 83 6.53 -3.36 -12.64
N ARG A 84 7.71 -3.40 -12.02
CA ARG A 84 8.78 -4.34 -12.36
C ARG A 84 8.34 -5.80 -12.23
N LEU A 85 7.48 -6.09 -11.26
CA LEU A 85 6.89 -7.41 -11.04
C LEU A 85 5.69 -7.72 -11.94
N GLY A 86 5.31 -6.80 -12.84
CA GLY A 86 4.25 -7.03 -13.83
C GLY A 86 2.88 -6.46 -13.46
N TRP A 87 2.79 -5.57 -12.46
CA TRP A 87 1.59 -4.77 -12.28
C TRP A 87 1.39 -3.83 -13.47
N LYS A 88 0.18 -3.85 -14.05
CA LYS A 88 -0.19 -3.04 -15.20
C LYS A 88 -1.30 -2.04 -14.86
N PRO A 89 -0.98 -0.84 -14.33
CA PRO A 89 -1.96 0.12 -13.82
C PRO A 89 -2.92 0.66 -14.89
N LEU A 90 -2.54 0.63 -16.17
CA LEU A 90 -3.34 1.10 -17.30
C LEU A 90 -4.12 -0.01 -18.02
N GLU A 91 -3.99 -1.27 -17.60
CA GLU A 91 -4.75 -2.39 -18.15
C GLU A 91 -5.82 -2.82 -17.16
N LYS A 92 -7.00 -3.26 -17.62
CA LYS A 92 -7.95 -3.91 -16.73
C LYS A 92 -7.41 -5.29 -16.36
N GLY A 93 -7.48 -5.64 -15.08
CA GLY A 93 -7.01 -6.93 -14.60
C GLY A 93 -7.50 -7.25 -13.20
N ASN A 94 -7.26 -8.49 -12.78
CA ASN A 94 -7.53 -8.92 -11.42
C ASN A 94 -6.64 -8.15 -10.44
N LEU A 95 -7.16 -7.94 -9.23
CA LEU A 95 -6.40 -7.38 -8.12
C LEU A 95 -5.13 -8.22 -7.88
N LEU A 96 -3.96 -7.59 -7.84
CA LEU A 96 -2.73 -8.26 -7.42
C LEU A 96 -2.48 -8.01 -5.93
N GLY A 97 -2.10 -9.06 -5.22
CA GLY A 97 -1.72 -9.01 -3.82
C GLY A 97 -0.21 -9.08 -3.67
N PHE A 98 0.34 -8.25 -2.80
CA PHE A 98 1.74 -8.29 -2.39
C PHE A 98 1.88 -8.21 -0.86
N LYS A 99 2.98 -8.74 -0.34
CA LYS A 99 3.49 -8.45 0.99
C LYS A 99 4.77 -7.62 0.85
N LEU A 100 4.88 -6.54 1.62
CA LEU A 100 6.13 -5.81 1.77
C LEU A 100 7.03 -6.55 2.78
N SER A 101 8.18 -7.03 2.32
CA SER A 101 9.18 -7.72 3.14
C SER A 101 10.50 -6.96 3.04
N GLY A 102 10.87 -6.25 4.12
CA GLY A 102 11.94 -5.24 4.07
C GLY A 102 11.60 -4.17 3.04
N ASN A 103 12.41 -4.09 1.97
CA ASN A 103 12.24 -3.14 0.87
C ASN A 103 11.68 -3.78 -0.42
N ASN A 104 11.35 -5.07 -0.39
CA ASN A 104 10.93 -5.83 -1.58
C ASN A 104 9.45 -6.21 -1.50
N LEU A 105 8.84 -6.38 -2.68
CA LEU A 105 7.49 -6.92 -2.80
C LEU A 105 7.53 -8.41 -3.12
N VAL A 106 6.73 -9.19 -2.39
CA VAL A 106 6.53 -10.63 -2.64
C VAL A 106 5.07 -10.84 -3.00
N PHE A 107 4.79 -11.59 -4.06
CA PHE A 107 3.42 -11.93 -4.44
C PHE A 107 2.70 -12.69 -3.33
N LEU A 108 1.43 -12.34 -3.11
CA LEU A 108 0.51 -13.15 -2.33
C LEU A 108 -0.25 -14.05 -3.30
N SER A 109 -0.04 -15.36 -3.17
CA SER A 109 -0.81 -16.40 -3.84
C SER A 109 -2.26 -16.43 -3.37
#